data_AF-A0A924GG95-F1
#
_entry.id   AF-A0A924GG95-F1
#
_cell.length_a   1.000
_cell.length_b   1.000
_cell.length_c   1.000
_cell.angle_alpha   90.00
_cell.angle_beta   90.00
_cell.angle_gamma   90.00
#
_symmetry.space_group_name_H-M   'P 1'
#
loop_
_entity.id
_entity.type
_entity.pdbx_description
1 polymer ?
#
loop_
_entity_poly.entity_id
_entity_poly.type
_entity_poly.pdbx_seq_one_letter_code
_entity_poly.pdbx_strand_id
1 'polypeptide(L)'
;LESAVPELDVPITINVNGCPNSCARIQTGDIGLKGMLVMDEKGEQVGGFQVHLGGALGLDATFGRKLRAHKVTESGLNSYVEKLTHTFLKERKDGESFARWVARADETVLR
;
A
#
# COMPACT_ATOMS: atom_id res chain seq x y z
N LEU A 1 5.94 -2.81 13.99
CA LEU A 1 6.16 -2.67 12.53
C LEU A 1 7.58 -3.09 12.17
N GLU A 2 8.61 -2.51 12.80
CA GLU A 2 10.03 -2.83 12.51
C GLU A 2 10.42 -4.29 12.72
N SER A 3 9.78 -5.02 13.64
CA SER A 3 10.04 -6.45 13.86
C SER A 3 9.30 -7.40 12.92
N ALA A 4 8.39 -6.89 12.09
CA ALA A 4 7.46 -7.69 11.27
C ALA A 4 7.71 -7.55 9.76
N VAL A 5 8.35 -6.46 9.33
CA VAL A 5 8.73 -6.25 7.93
C VAL A 5 10.05 -6.96 7.67
N PRO A 6 10.13 -7.84 6.65
CA PRO A 6 11.36 -8.54 6.30
C PRO A 6 12.45 -7.56 5.84
N GLU A 7 13.70 -8.00 5.83
CA GLU A 7 14.78 -7.21 5.25
C GLU A 7 14.51 -6.95 3.76
N LEU A 8 14.56 -5.66 3.37
CA LEU A 8 14.29 -5.21 2.00
C LEU A 8 15.60 -4.77 1.36
N ASP A 9 15.98 -5.39 0.26
CA ASP A 9 17.08 -5.00 -0.63
C ASP A 9 16.69 -3.89 -1.63
N VAL A 10 15.39 -3.59 -1.76
CA VAL A 10 14.84 -2.47 -2.53
C VAL A 10 13.93 -1.63 -1.65
N PRO A 11 13.97 -0.28 -1.75
CA PRO A 11 13.16 0.57 -0.89
C PRO A 11 11.66 0.45 -1.23
N ILE A 12 10.83 0.52 -0.19
CA ILE A 12 9.37 0.66 -0.32
C ILE A 12 8.96 1.94 0.41
N THR A 13 8.41 2.90 -0.34
CA THR A 13 7.94 4.18 0.20
C THR A 13 6.48 4.09 0.67
N ILE A 14 6.24 4.50 1.92
CA ILE A 14 4.89 4.56 2.49
C ILE A 14 4.52 6.01 2.79
N ASN A 15 3.50 6.52 2.11
CA ASN A 15 3.01 7.89 2.27
C ASN A 15 1.67 7.88 2.97
N VAL A 16 1.58 8.54 4.13
CA VAL A 16 0.37 8.56 4.96
C VAL A 16 -0.26 9.94 4.98
N ASN A 17 -1.55 10.00 4.61
CA ASN A 17 -2.35 11.22 4.65
C ASN A 17 -3.58 11.00 5.52
N GLY A 18 -3.86 11.90 6.46
CA GLY A 18 -5.10 11.85 7.25
C GLY A 18 -6.36 12.25 6.49
N CYS A 19 -6.22 12.89 5.32
CA CYS A 19 -7.33 13.44 4.54
C CYS A 19 -7.06 13.37 3.02
N PRO A 20 -8.06 13.59 2.14
CA PRO A 20 -7.91 13.45 0.68
C PRO A 20 -6.92 14.43 0.03
N ASN A 21 -6.47 15.47 0.73
CA ASN A 21 -5.69 16.57 0.13
C ASN A 21 -4.26 16.19 -0.27
N SER A 22 -3.81 14.96 0.00
CA SER A 22 -2.55 14.40 -0.53
C SER A 22 -1.29 15.23 -0.19
N CYS A 23 -1.25 15.95 0.95
CA CYS A 23 -0.07 16.67 1.41
C CYS A 23 1.22 15.81 1.48
N ALA A 24 1.12 14.52 1.83
CA ALA A 24 2.24 13.57 1.81
C ALA A 24 2.33 12.79 0.49
N ARG A 25 1.63 13.22 -0.57
CA ARG A 25 1.75 12.71 -1.95
C ARG A 25 1.45 11.22 -2.06
N ILE A 26 0.26 10.80 -1.62
CA ILE A 26 -0.13 9.38 -1.59
C ILE A 26 -0.15 8.70 -2.96
N GLN A 27 -0.33 9.46 -4.05
CA GLN A 27 -0.41 8.87 -5.39
C GLN A 27 0.97 8.52 -5.95
N THR A 28 2.07 8.95 -5.33
CA THR A 28 3.43 8.79 -5.87
C THR A 28 4.33 7.90 -5.01
N GLY A 29 3.81 7.36 -3.91
CA GLY A 29 4.51 6.36 -3.09
C GLY A 29 4.11 4.94 -3.49
N ASP A 30 4.97 3.98 -3.16
CA ASP A 30 4.73 2.56 -3.38
C ASP A 30 3.44 2.11 -2.68
N ILE A 31 3.24 2.57 -1.44
CA ILE A 31 2.02 2.40 -0.65
C ILE A 31 1.52 3.78 -0.20
N GLY A 32 0.43 4.25 -0.84
CA GLY A 32 -0.24 5.50 -0.50
C GLY A 32 -1.50 5.28 0.35
N LEU A 33 -1.58 5.93 1.51
CA LEU A 33 -2.68 5.76 2.45
C LEU A 33 -3.52 7.04 2.57
N LYS A 34 -4.75 7.00 2.05
CA LYS A 34 -5.72 8.09 2.13
C LYS A 34 -6.66 7.88 3.32
N GLY A 35 -6.48 8.67 4.37
CA GLY A 35 -7.33 8.66 5.56
C GLY A 35 -8.80 8.96 5.25
N MET A 36 -9.69 8.15 5.81
CA MET A 36 -11.14 8.28 5.74
C MET A 36 -11.83 7.41 6.81
N LEU A 37 -13.14 7.59 6.98
CA LEU A 37 -13.94 6.62 7.72
C LEU A 37 -14.20 5.38 6.87
N VAL A 38 -14.06 4.21 7.47
CA VAL A 38 -14.31 2.89 6.88
C VAL A 38 -15.22 2.07 7.79
N MET A 39 -15.87 1.04 7.25
CA MET A 39 -16.62 0.08 8.07
C MET A 39 -15.67 -1.04 8.49
N ASP A 40 -15.68 -1.40 9.77
CA ASP A 40 -15.00 -2.59 10.26
C ASP A 40 -15.85 -3.87 10.06
N GLU A 41 -15.35 -5.01 10.53
CA GLU A 41 -16.03 -6.30 10.42
C GLU A 41 -17.33 -6.37 11.23
N LYS A 42 -17.52 -5.47 12.21
CA LYS A 42 -18.72 -5.36 13.04
C LYS A 42 -19.73 -4.38 12.44
N GLY A 43 -19.40 -3.71 11.34
CA GLY A 43 -20.23 -2.68 10.71
C GLY A 43 -20.13 -1.32 11.38
N GLU A 44 -19.13 -1.10 12.24
CA GLU A 44 -18.90 0.18 12.91
C GLU A 44 -18.04 1.09 12.04
N GLN A 45 -18.33 2.40 12.05
CA GLN A 45 -17.49 3.39 11.37
C GLN A 45 -16.25 3.68 12.22
N VAL A 46 -15.09 3.34 11.68
CA VAL A 46 -13.79 3.53 12.32
C VAL A 46 -12.83 4.30 11.41
N GLY A 47 -11.72 4.79 11.98
CA GLY A 47 -10.61 5.33 11.21
C GLY A 47 -9.98 4.27 10.31
N GLY A 48 -9.64 4.65 9.09
CA GLY A 48 -8.96 3.77 8.15
C GLY A 48 -8.46 4.50 6.91
N PHE A 49 -8.05 3.71 5.93
CA PHE A 49 -7.36 4.18 4.75
C PHE A 49 -7.91 3.54 3.47
N GLN A 50 -8.10 4.35 2.44
CA GLN A 50 -8.13 3.87 1.06
C GLN A 50 -6.68 3.77 0.55
N VAL A 51 -6.32 2.59 0.06
CA VAL A 51 -4.95 2.28 -0.38
C VAL A 51 -4.77 2.60 -1.87
N HIS A 52 -3.65 3.24 -2.19
CA HIS A 52 -3.11 3.44 -3.52
C HIS A 52 -1.80 2.64 -3.61
N LEU A 53 -1.62 1.84 -4.65
CA LEU A 53 -0.46 0.95 -4.78
C LEU A 53 0.32 1.19 -6.06
N GLY A 54 1.65 1.12 -5.92
CA GLY A 54 2.59 1.14 -7.02
C GLY A 54 2.82 2.52 -7.63
N GLY A 55 2.67 3.59 -6.86
CA GLY A 55 3.10 4.92 -7.28
C GLY A 55 4.63 5.02 -7.24
N ALA A 56 5.20 5.76 -8.18
CA ALA A 56 6.64 5.99 -8.22
C ALA A 56 6.97 7.34 -8.86
N LEU A 57 8.15 7.85 -8.56
CA LEU A 57 8.75 9.02 -9.18
C LEU A 57 10.03 8.62 -9.93
N GLY A 58 10.49 9.47 -10.84
CA GLY A 58 11.72 9.23 -11.61
C GLY A 58 11.49 8.41 -12.87
N LEU A 59 12.34 7.40 -13.11
CA LEU A 59 12.37 6.66 -14.38
C LEU A 59 11.09 5.87 -14.66
N ASP A 60 10.45 5.33 -13.62
CA ASP A 60 9.18 4.59 -13.70
C ASP A 60 8.00 5.43 -13.21
N ALA A 61 8.01 6.73 -13.47
CA ALA A 61 6.99 7.65 -12.94
C ALA A 61 5.57 7.17 -13.29
N THR A 62 4.79 6.89 -12.26
CA THR A 62 3.42 6.42 -12.39
C THR A 62 2.63 6.77 -11.14
N PHE A 63 1.31 6.87 -11.28
CA PHE A 63 0.42 7.05 -10.15
C PHE A 63 -0.01 5.70 -9.58
N GLY A 64 -0.04 5.62 -8.25
CA GLY A 64 -0.56 4.46 -7.54
C GLY A 64 -2.03 4.24 -7.86
N ARG A 65 -2.40 2.99 -8.14
CA ARG A 65 -3.77 2.61 -8.48
C ARG A 65 -4.57 2.22 -7.25
N LYS A 66 -5.88 2.45 -7.30
CA LYS A 66 -6.82 1.99 -6.28
C LYS A 66 -7.36 0.62 -6.66
N LEU A 67 -7.52 -0.25 -5.69
CA LEU A 67 -8.25 -1.50 -5.86
C LEU A 67 -9.73 -1.30 -5.52
N ARG A 68 -10.61 -1.97 -6.26
CA ARG A 68 -12.06 -1.84 -6.04
C ARG A 68 -12.44 -2.32 -4.64
N ALA A 69 -13.16 -1.46 -3.92
CA ALA A 69 -13.65 -1.72 -2.56
C ALA A 69 -12.54 -2.08 -1.54
N HIS A 70 -11.28 -1.74 -1.83
CA HIS A 70 -10.18 -2.01 -0.90
C HIS A 70 -10.00 -0.86 0.08
N LYS A 71 -10.14 -1.18 1.35
CA LYS A 71 -10.02 -0.28 2.49
C LYS A 71 -9.40 -1.06 3.64
N VAL A 72 -8.57 -0.39 4.43
CA VAL A 72 -7.90 -1.01 5.57
C VAL A 72 -8.23 -0.17 6.81
N THR A 73 -8.65 -0.81 7.89
CA THR A 73 -8.85 -0.14 9.18
C THR A 73 -7.49 0.30 9.74
N GLU A 74 -7.48 1.30 10.61
CA GLU A 74 -6.26 1.71 11.31
C GLU A 74 -5.62 0.53 12.06
N SER A 75 -6.44 -0.28 12.72
CA SER A 75 -6.00 -1.49 13.43
C SER A 75 -5.45 -2.59 12.52
N GLY A 76 -5.97 -2.69 11.29
CA GLY A 76 -5.55 -3.69 10.30
C GLY A 76 -4.35 -3.26 9.46
N LEU A 77 -3.90 -2.01 9.55
CA LEU A 77 -2.88 -1.44 8.67
C LEU A 77 -1.56 -2.21 8.75
N ASN A 78 -1.10 -2.53 9.96
CA ASN A 78 0.17 -3.22 10.16
C ASN A 78 0.16 -4.60 9.50
N SER A 79 -0.90 -5.38 9.73
CA SER A 79 -1.06 -6.71 9.14
C SER A 79 -1.16 -6.65 7.61
N TYR A 80 -1.83 -5.63 7.08
CA TYR A 80 -1.91 -5.41 5.63
C TYR A 80 -0.52 -5.13 5.01
N VAL A 81 0.23 -4.19 5.58
CA VAL A 81 1.58 -3.84 5.08
C VAL A 81 2.53 -5.03 5.19
N GLU A 82 2.51 -5.74 6.32
CA GLU A 82 3.30 -6.96 6.51
C GLU A 82 3.00 -7.99 5.42
N LYS A 83 1.73 -8.40 5.27
CA LYS A 83 1.30 -9.36 4.25
C LYS A 83 1.78 -8.92 2.86
N LEU A 84 1.56 -7.65 2.51
CA LEU A 84 1.89 -7.11 1.20
C LEU A 84 3.39 -7.13 0.92
N THR A 85 4.22 -6.77 1.90
CA THR A 85 5.69 -6.82 1.77
C THR A 85 6.23 -8.25 1.66
N HIS A 86 5.68 -9.20 2.41
CA HIS A 86 6.03 -10.62 2.29
C HIS A 86 5.65 -11.19 0.92
N THR A 87 4.44 -10.90 0.43
CA THR A 87 3.99 -11.32 -0.90
C THR A 87 4.87 -10.72 -1.98
N PHE A 88 5.21 -9.42 -1.88
CA PHE A 88 6.14 -8.77 -2.79
C PHE A 88 7.48 -9.51 -2.84
N LEU A 89 8.13 -9.76 -1.70
CA LEU A 89 9.42 -10.45 -1.68
C LEU A 89 9.36 -11.87 -2.26
N LYS A 90 8.23 -12.56 -2.07
CA LYS A 90 8.01 -13.92 -2.58
C LYS A 90 7.81 -13.96 -4.10
N GLU A 91 7.11 -12.97 -4.67
CA GLU A 91 6.65 -13.01 -6.06
C GLU A 91 7.44 -12.11 -7.02
N ARG A 92 8.22 -11.17 -6.49
CA ARG A 92 9.04 -10.27 -7.30
C ARG A 92 10.11 -11.03 -8.07
N LYS A 93 10.57 -10.42 -9.16
CA LYS A 93 11.78 -10.82 -9.87
C LYS A 93 12.99 -10.15 -9.20
N ASP A 94 14.18 -10.70 -9.44
CA ASP A 94 15.43 -10.14 -8.92
C ASP A 94 15.58 -8.65 -9.29
N GLY A 95 15.80 -7.80 -8.28
CA GLY A 95 15.95 -6.36 -8.44
C GLY A 95 14.68 -5.60 -8.88
N GLU A 96 13.51 -6.25 -8.91
CA GLU A 96 12.26 -5.61 -9.28
C GLU A 96 11.78 -4.64 -8.18
N SER A 97 11.36 -3.45 -8.58
CA SER A 97 10.76 -2.47 -7.66
C SER A 97 9.33 -2.85 -7.30
N PHE A 98 8.87 -2.37 -6.14
CA PHE A 98 7.50 -2.63 -5.68
C PHE A 98 6.44 -2.14 -6.70
N ALA A 99 6.60 -0.93 -7.24
CA ALA A 99 5.72 -0.41 -8.27
C ALA A 99 5.62 -1.30 -9.53
N ARG A 100 6.74 -1.87 -10.00
CA ARG A 100 6.76 -2.78 -11.16
C ARG A 100 6.07 -4.10 -10.85
N TRP A 101 6.27 -4.65 -9.65
CA TRP A 101 5.56 -5.83 -9.21
C TRP A 101 4.04 -5.59 -9.15
N VAL A 102 3.58 -4.49 -8.53
CA VAL A 102 2.15 -4.13 -8.43
C VAL A 102 1.48 -4.02 -9.80
N ALA A 103 2.21 -3.56 -10.82
CA ALA A 103 1.69 -3.40 -12.17
C ALA A 103 1.33 -4.74 -12.85
N ARG A 104 1.98 -5.84 -12.47
CA ARG A 104 1.74 -7.19 -13.01
C ARG A 104 1.07 -8.15 -12.04
N ALA A 105 1.06 -7.84 -10.75
CA ALA A 105 0.49 -8.69 -9.71
C ALA A 105 -1.02 -8.83 -9.89
N ASP A 106 -1.53 -10.04 -9.61
CA ASP A 106 -2.96 -10.29 -9.56
C ASP A 106 -3.60 -9.47 -8.41
N GLU A 107 -4.79 -8.92 -8.62
CA GLU A 107 -5.41 -8.08 -7.58
C GLU A 107 -5.72 -8.82 -6.28
N THR A 108 -5.85 -10.15 -6.33
CA THR A 108 -6.10 -10.97 -5.14
C THR A 108 -4.95 -10.92 -4.14
N VAL A 109 -3.70 -10.78 -4.61
CA VAL A 109 -2.52 -10.75 -3.76
C VAL A 109 -2.22 -9.36 -3.19
N LEU A 110 -2.89 -8.33 -3.72
CA LEU A 110 -2.75 -6.94 -3.28
C LEU A 110 -3.74 -6.53 -2.18
N ARG A 111 -4.62 -7.46 -1.77
CA ARG A 111 -5.69 -7.27 -0.79
C ARG A 111 -5.32 -7.77 0.60
#